data_AF-A0A7C7JZZ3-F1
#
_entry.id   AF-A0A7C7JZZ3-F1
#
_cell.length_a   1.000
_cell.length_b   1.000
_cell.length_c   1.000
_cell.angle_alpha   90.00
_cell.angle_beta   90.00
_cell.angle_gamma   90.00
#
_symmetry.space_group_name_H-M   'P 1'
#
loop_
_entity.id
_entity.type
_entity.pdbx_description
1 polymer ?
#
loop_
_entity_poly.entity_id
_entity_poly.type
_entity_poly.pdbx_seq_one_letter_code
_entity_poly.pdbx_strand_id
1 'polypeptide(L)'
;MKHVILLVFALFMTTGAIMAQDKIQVEDANYVILLNEKVYHYTQKGVEPLKEELKLHNGTIVQTDGTYTTEEGKTMKLEDGQCLGMSGKLYKDQATLAKKLKKEMK
;
A
#
# COMPACT_ATOMS: atom_id res chain seq x y z
N MET A 1 43.41 -13.09 -50.96
CA MET A 1 44.26 -12.55 -49.88
C MET A 1 43.44 -11.56 -49.08
N LYS A 2 43.56 -11.61 -47.74
CA LYS A 2 43.17 -10.61 -46.70
C LYS A 2 41.68 -10.19 -46.65
N HIS A 3 40.86 -10.44 -45.63
CA HIS A 3 40.98 -11.05 -44.31
C HIS A 3 39.62 -11.69 -43.96
N VAL A 4 39.67 -12.86 -43.33
CA VAL A 4 38.55 -13.50 -42.62
C VAL A 4 38.39 -12.81 -41.27
N ILE A 5 37.23 -12.24 -40.97
CA ILE A 5 36.81 -12.00 -39.58
C ILE A 5 35.36 -12.47 -39.43
N LEU A 6 35.25 -13.68 -38.88
CA LEU A 6 34.11 -14.20 -38.16
C LEU A 6 33.69 -13.22 -37.05
N LEU A 7 32.46 -12.73 -37.09
CA LEU A 7 31.77 -12.20 -35.91
C LEU A 7 30.49 -13.00 -35.71
N VAL A 8 30.67 -14.12 -35.03
CA VAL A 8 29.63 -14.87 -34.34
C VAL A 8 29.17 -13.99 -33.17
N PHE A 9 28.08 -13.26 -33.32
CA PHE A 9 27.32 -12.77 -32.17
C PHE A 9 26.15 -13.71 -31.97
N ALA A 10 26.37 -14.64 -31.04
CA ALA A 10 25.46 -15.68 -30.66
C ALA A 10 24.07 -15.11 -30.31
N LEU A 11 23.04 -15.78 -30.82
CA LEU A 11 21.69 -15.75 -30.30
C LEU A 11 21.72 -16.04 -28.79
N PHE A 12 21.65 -15.00 -27.97
CA PHE A 12 21.10 -15.13 -26.63
C PHE A 12 19.59 -14.91 -26.74
N MET A 13 18.89 -16.00 -27.09
CA MET A 13 17.53 -16.20 -26.61
C MET A 13 17.61 -16.28 -25.08
N THR A 14 17.44 -15.16 -24.39
CA THR A 14 16.94 -15.22 -23.03
C THR A 14 15.45 -14.97 -23.12
N THR A 15 14.68 -16.05 -23.09
CA THR A 15 13.33 -16.04 -22.56
C THR A 15 13.46 -15.56 -21.11
N GLY A 16 13.49 -14.25 -20.92
CA GLY A 16 13.35 -13.63 -19.62
C GLY A 16 11.96 -14.03 -19.15
N ALA A 17 11.89 -15.02 -18.27
CA ALA A 17 10.71 -15.32 -17.51
C ALA A 17 10.12 -13.99 -17.05
N ILE A 18 8.86 -13.75 -17.39
CA ILE A 18 8.05 -12.76 -16.70
C ILE A 18 8.05 -13.27 -15.27
N MET A 19 9.00 -12.81 -14.46
CA MET A 19 8.97 -13.04 -13.04
C MET A 19 7.72 -12.29 -12.59
N ALA A 20 6.63 -13.03 -12.45
CA ALA A 20 5.54 -12.64 -11.61
C ALA A 20 6.19 -12.35 -10.25
N GLN A 21 6.52 -11.09 -10.01
CA GLN A 21 6.87 -10.62 -8.69
C GLN A 21 5.60 -10.85 -7.89
N ASP A 22 5.51 -11.98 -7.20
CA ASP A 22 4.59 -12.16 -6.08
C ASP A 22 4.99 -11.11 -5.04
N LYS A 23 4.58 -9.86 -5.28
CA LYS A 23 4.53 -8.83 -4.26
C LYS A 23 3.49 -9.33 -3.30
N ILE A 24 3.93 -9.92 -2.19
CA ILE A 24 3.09 -10.17 -1.03
C ILE A 24 2.39 -8.85 -0.72
N GLN A 25 1.11 -8.76 -1.08
CA GLN A 25 0.30 -7.59 -0.81
C GLN A 25 -0.06 -7.66 0.67
N VAL A 26 0.71 -6.99 1.51
CA VAL A 26 0.38 -6.84 2.92
C VAL A 26 -0.77 -5.84 3.00
N GLU A 27 -1.95 -6.31 3.37
CA GLU A 27 -3.21 -5.56 3.25
C GLU A 27 -3.13 -4.16 3.90
N ASP A 28 -2.67 -4.09 5.15
CA ASP A 28 -2.57 -2.84 5.90
C ASP A 28 -1.32 -2.00 5.56
N ALA A 29 -0.53 -2.40 4.55
CA ALA A 29 0.53 -1.54 4.01
C ALA A 29 -0.05 -0.31 3.29
N ASN A 30 -1.30 -0.42 2.82
CA ASN A 30 -2.12 0.72 2.45
C ASN A 30 -3.03 1.07 3.64
N TYR A 31 -3.12 2.35 3.99
CA TYR A 31 -3.87 2.80 5.17
C TYR A 31 -4.17 4.29 5.09
N VAL A 32 -5.08 4.73 5.95
CA VAL A 32 -5.39 6.14 6.18
C VAL A 32 -4.80 6.59 7.51
N ILE A 33 -4.32 7.82 7.61
CA ILE A 33 -3.85 8.45 8.85
C ILE A 33 -4.39 9.88 8.97
N LEU A 34 -4.73 10.31 10.19
CA LEU A 34 -5.05 11.71 10.48
C LEU A 34 -3.79 12.40 11.04
N LEU A 35 -3.39 13.52 10.45
CA LEU A 35 -2.26 14.35 10.90
C LEU A 35 -2.62 15.83 10.80
N ASN A 36 -2.59 16.55 11.91
CA ASN A 36 -2.92 17.97 12.03
C ASN A 36 -4.23 18.29 11.31
N GLU A 37 -5.30 17.58 11.67
CA GLU A 37 -6.66 17.73 11.12
C GLU A 37 -6.78 17.41 9.61
N LYS A 38 -5.75 16.82 8.99
CA LYS A 38 -5.74 16.40 7.59
C LYS A 38 -5.58 14.91 7.46
N VAL A 39 -6.41 14.31 6.61
CA VAL A 39 -6.37 12.88 6.34
C VAL A 39 -5.47 12.59 5.14
N TYR A 40 -4.59 11.61 5.27
CA TYR A 40 -3.72 11.14 4.19
C TYR A 40 -3.96 9.67 3.90
N HIS A 41 -3.98 9.31 2.61
CA HIS A 41 -4.02 7.94 2.15
C HIS A 41 -2.61 7.51 1.74
N TYR A 42 -2.07 6.54 2.46
CA TYR A 42 -0.82 5.88 2.16
C TYR A 42 -1.10 4.70 1.26
N THR A 43 -0.50 4.69 0.07
CA THR A 43 -0.56 3.57 -0.87
C THR A 43 0.84 3.15 -1.29
N GLN A 44 0.95 1.98 -1.91
CA GLN A 44 2.20 1.57 -2.56
C GLN A 44 2.73 2.57 -3.61
N LYS A 45 1.88 3.43 -4.18
CA LYS A 45 2.27 4.43 -5.18
C LYS A 45 2.75 5.74 -4.57
N GLY A 46 2.46 5.98 -3.30
CA GLY A 46 2.78 7.22 -2.61
C GLY A 46 1.72 7.64 -1.59
N VAL A 47 1.90 8.84 -1.07
CA VAL A 47 1.03 9.44 -0.05
C VAL A 47 0.35 10.66 -0.65
N GLU A 48 -0.96 10.75 -0.48
CA GLU A 48 -1.74 11.91 -0.90
C GLU A 48 -2.80 12.29 0.14
N PRO A 49 -3.22 13.57 0.21
CA PRO A 49 -4.40 13.94 0.99
C PRO A 49 -5.62 13.18 0.50
N LEU A 50 -6.47 12.73 1.43
CA LEU A 50 -7.73 12.07 1.08
C LEU A 50 -8.72 13.13 0.57
N LYS A 51 -9.02 13.09 -0.73
CA LYS A 51 -9.87 14.10 -1.41
C LYS A 51 -11.35 13.73 -1.46
N GLU A 52 -11.64 12.44 -1.40
CA GLU A 52 -12.98 11.86 -1.48
C GLU A 52 -13.06 10.74 -0.44
N GLU A 53 -14.26 10.28 -0.11
CA GLU A 53 -14.42 9.16 0.81
C GLU A 53 -13.72 7.90 0.29
N LEU A 54 -13.15 7.13 1.22
CA LEU A 54 -12.48 5.87 0.91
C LEU A 54 -13.24 4.71 1.55
N LYS A 55 -13.69 3.78 0.73
CA LYS A 55 -14.21 2.49 1.20
C LYS A 55 -13.07 1.51 1.42
N LEU A 56 -12.91 1.05 2.65
CA LEU A 56 -11.96 0.01 3.05
C LEU A 56 -12.46 -1.38 2.60
N HIS A 57 -11.59 -2.39 2.63
CA HIS A 57 -11.96 -3.74 2.18
C HIS A 57 -13.04 -4.40 3.06
N ASN A 58 -13.08 -4.06 4.35
CA ASN A 58 -14.09 -4.55 5.28
C ASN A 58 -15.42 -3.76 5.23
N GLY A 59 -15.65 -2.95 4.20
CA GLY A 59 -16.87 -2.17 4.04
C GLY A 59 -16.93 -0.87 4.83
N THR A 60 -15.96 -0.58 5.71
CA THR A 60 -15.87 0.70 6.42
C THR A 60 -15.66 1.85 5.44
N ILE A 61 -16.36 2.97 5.63
CA ILE A 61 -16.20 4.18 4.81
C ILE A 61 -15.48 5.24 5.64
N VAL A 62 -14.39 5.79 5.11
CA VAL A 62 -13.59 6.85 5.74
C VAL A 62 -13.82 8.16 5.01
N GLN A 63 -14.23 9.19 5.73
CA GLN A 63 -14.47 10.54 5.23
C GLN A 63 -13.19 11.38 5.26
N THR A 64 -13.16 12.47 4.49
CA THR A 64 -12.00 13.36 4.34
C THR A 64 -11.62 14.11 5.63
N ASP A 65 -12.51 14.12 6.63
CA ASP A 65 -12.30 14.75 7.95
C ASP A 65 -11.81 13.76 9.03
N GLY A 66 -11.60 12.50 8.66
CA GLY A 66 -11.12 11.43 9.54
C GLY A 66 -12.24 10.69 10.29
N THR A 67 -13.50 11.05 10.07
CA THR A 67 -14.65 10.27 10.52
C THR A 67 -14.74 8.99 9.69
N TYR A 68 -15.07 7.87 10.32
CA TYR A 68 -15.31 6.61 9.63
C TYR A 68 -16.51 5.85 10.18
N THR A 69 -17.24 5.21 9.28
CA THR A 69 -18.43 4.41 9.60
C THR A 69 -18.18 2.97 9.22
N THR A 70 -18.25 2.05 10.19
CA THR A 70 -18.08 0.61 9.93
C THR A 70 -19.24 0.08 9.10
N GLU A 71 -19.09 -1.11 8.51
CA GLU A 71 -20.17 -1.77 7.76
C GLU A 71 -21.43 -1.99 8.64
N GLU A 72 -21.26 -2.16 9.95
CA GLU A 72 -22.34 -2.27 10.93
C GLU A 72 -23.01 -0.92 11.28
N GLY A 73 -22.56 0.19 10.69
CA GLY A 73 -23.12 1.53 10.89
C GLY A 73 -22.55 2.30 12.10
N LYS A 74 -21.55 1.77 12.80
CA LYS A 74 -20.91 2.48 13.91
C LYS A 74 -19.99 3.57 13.39
N THR A 75 -20.24 4.81 13.81
CA THR A 75 -19.44 5.98 13.42
C THR A 75 -18.45 6.37 14.51
N MET A 76 -17.20 6.63 14.13
CA MET A 76 -16.07 7.00 14.99
C MET A 76 -15.20 8.04 14.27
N LYS A 77 -14.23 8.65 14.97
CA LYS A 77 -13.28 9.59 14.38
C LYS A 77 -11.86 9.22 14.75
N LEU A 78 -10.96 9.27 13.78
CA LEU A 78 -9.54 9.09 14.03
C LEU A 78 -9.02 10.21 14.95
N GLU A 79 -8.15 9.83 15.87
CA GLU A 79 -7.33 10.79 16.61
C GLU A 79 -6.05 11.10 15.81
N ASP A 80 -5.40 12.22 16.14
CA ASP A 80 -4.15 12.60 15.50
C ASP A 80 -3.08 11.50 15.67
N GLY A 81 -2.46 11.11 14.56
CA GLY A 81 -1.48 10.04 14.47
C GLY A 81 -2.05 8.62 14.35
N GLN A 82 -3.35 8.40 14.58
CA GLN A 82 -3.96 7.08 14.43
C GLN A 82 -4.03 6.67 12.96
N CYS A 83 -3.79 5.38 12.70
CA CYS A 83 -3.86 4.79 11.37
C CYS A 83 -5.02 3.79 11.29
N LEU A 84 -5.75 3.81 10.19
CA LEU A 84 -6.77 2.81 9.85
C LEU A 84 -6.34 2.06 8.60
N GLY A 85 -5.98 0.79 8.77
CA GLY A 85 -5.55 -0.07 7.66
C GLY A 85 -6.68 -0.40 6.69
N MET A 86 -6.37 -0.80 5.47
CA MET A 86 -7.39 -1.22 4.49
C MET A 86 -8.23 -2.42 4.96
N SER A 87 -7.74 -3.23 5.90
CA SER A 87 -8.53 -4.27 6.58
C SER A 87 -9.60 -3.71 7.54
N GLY A 88 -9.59 -2.41 7.81
CA GLY A 88 -10.40 -1.74 8.83
C GLY A 88 -9.83 -1.82 10.24
N LYS A 89 -8.61 -2.32 10.40
CA LYS A 89 -7.95 -2.37 11.71
C LYS A 89 -7.38 -1.02 12.11
N LEU A 90 -7.74 -0.59 13.32
CA LEU A 90 -7.21 0.62 13.93
C LEU A 90 -5.85 0.36 14.60
N TYR A 91 -4.93 1.29 14.39
CA TYR A 91 -3.60 1.32 15.00
C TYR A 91 -3.43 2.67 15.71
N LYS A 92 -2.93 2.62 16.95
CA LYS A 92 -2.74 3.82 17.77
C LYS A 92 -1.78 4.85 17.16
N ASP A 93 -0.80 4.37 16.38
CA ASP A 93 0.24 5.17 15.75
C ASP A 93 0.87 4.39 14.59
N GLN A 94 1.59 5.12 13.73
CA GLN A 94 2.29 4.55 12.58
C GLN A 94 3.40 3.56 12.99
N ALA A 95 4.01 3.73 14.17
CA ALA A 95 5.05 2.82 14.66
C ALA A 95 4.48 1.42 14.98
N THR A 96 3.27 1.36 15.54
CA THR A 96 2.54 0.12 15.84
C THR A 96 2.16 -0.61 14.57
N LEU A 97 1.67 0.14 13.58
CA LEU A 97 1.41 -0.38 12.24
C LEU A 97 2.70 -0.95 11.62
N ALA A 98 3.79 -0.17 11.57
CA ALA A 98 5.06 -0.60 10.99
C ALA A 98 5.63 -1.87 11.65
N LYS A 99 5.49 -2.01 12.98
CA LYS A 99 5.87 -3.22 13.71
C LYS A 99 5.03 -4.44 13.29
N LYS A 100 3.73 -4.26 13.05
CA LYS A 100 2.81 -5.31 12.56
C LYS A 100 3.18 -5.73 11.15
N LEU A 101 3.37 -4.79 10.23
CA LEU A 101 3.77 -5.06 8.85
C LEU A 101 5.10 -5.82 8.78
N LYS A 102 6.11 -5.39 9.55
CA LYS A 102 7.41 -6.10 9.64
C LYS A 102 7.28 -7.54 10.12
N LYS A 103 6.26 -7.86 10.94
CA LYS A 103 6.00 -9.23 11.39
C LYS A 103 5.33 -10.08 10.31
N GLU A 104 4.51 -9.50 9.46
CA GLU A 104 3.80 -10.19 8.37
C GLU A 104 4.68 -10.45 7.15
N MET A 105 5.73 -9.65 6.97
CA MET A 105 6.71 -9.81 5.90
C MET A 105 7.86 -10.79 6.24
N LYS A 106 7.85 -11.39 7.44
CA LYS A 106 8.85 -12.37 7.89
C LYS A 106 8.33 -13.78 7.71
#